data_AF-A0A353R9D0-F1
#
_entry.id   AF-A0A353R9D0-F1
#
_cell.length_a   1.000
_cell.length_b   1.000
_cell.length_c   1.000
_cell.angle_alpha   90.00
_cell.angle_beta   90.00
_cell.angle_gamma   90.00
#
_symmetry.space_group_name_H-M   'P 1'
#
loop_
_entity.id
_entity.type
_entity.pdbx_description
1 polymer ?
#
loop_
_entity_poly.entity_id
_entity_poly.type
_entity_poly.pdbx_seq_one_letter_code
_entity_poly.pdbx_strand_id
1 'polypeptide(L)' 'KRVNLAAGSTATVTIELDSKAFEFYDESVDELAPRAGKYQIMYGSSSNDSDLKALNFEIV' A
#
# COMPACT_ATOMS: atom_id res chain seq x y z
N LYS A 1 -6.73 -6.01 -3.78
CA LYS A 1 -7.65 -6.10 -4.94
C LYS A 1 -7.83 -7.56 -5.32
N ARG A 2 -9.06 -8.08 -5.35
CA ARG A 2 -9.32 -9.47 -5.78
C ARG A 2 -9.41 -9.53 -7.31
N VAL A 3 -8.73 -10.48 -7.93
CA VAL A 3 -8.68 -10.65 -9.39
C VAL A 3 -8.99 -12.10 -9.73
N ASN A 4 -9.95 -12.32 -10.62
CA ASN A 4 -10.26 -13.65 -11.14
C ASN A 4 -9.45 -13.88 -12.41
N LEU A 5 -8.70 -15.00 -12.47
CA LEU A 5 -7.86 -15.36 -13.60
C LEU A 5 -8.24 -16.76 -14.10
N ALA A 6 -8.35 -16.90 -15.42
CA ALA A 6 -8.46 -18.20 -16.05
C ALA A 6 -7.11 -18.94 -15.96
N ALA A 7 -7.14 -20.28 -16.01
CA ALA A 7 -5.93 -21.08 -16.00
C ALA A 7 -4.96 -20.65 -17.14
N GLY A 8 -3.69 -20.43 -16.80
CA GLY A 8 -2.65 -19.99 -17.74
C GLY A 8 -2.68 -18.51 -18.12
N SER A 9 -3.66 -17.72 -17.64
CA SER A 9 -3.73 -16.29 -17.93
C SER A 9 -2.89 -15.44 -16.96
N THR A 10 -2.51 -14.24 -17.41
CA THR A 10 -1.84 -13.21 -16.60
C THR A 10 -2.63 -11.91 -16.68
N ALA A 11 -2.66 -11.14 -15.59
CA ALA A 11 -3.21 -9.79 -15.58
C ALA A 11 -2.27 -8.81 -14.88
N THR A 12 -2.29 -7.57 -15.34
CA THR A 12 -1.65 -6.45 -14.64
C THR A 12 -2.64 -5.87 -13.64
N VAL A 13 -2.17 -5.64 -12.40
CA VAL A 13 -2.99 -5.08 -11.32
C VAL A 13 -2.41 -3.77 -10.88
N THR A 14 -3.17 -2.69 -11.05
CA THR A 14 -2.85 -1.37 -10.48
C THR A 14 -3.49 -1.24 -9.10
N ILE A 15 -2.68 -0.81 -8.13
CA ILE A 15 -3.11 -0.34 -6.81
C ILE A 15 -2.79 1.16 -6.77
N GLU A 16 -3.82 1.97 -6.57
CA GLU A 16 -3.68 3.41 -6.45
C GLU A 16 -3.50 3.77 -4.97
N LEU A 17 -2.47 4.58 -4.68
CA LEU A 17 -2.19 5.12 -3.36
C LEU A 17 -2.26 6.64 -3.46
N ASP A 18 -3.38 7.21 -2.99
CA ASP A 18 -3.58 8.66 -2.85
C ASP A 18 -3.15 9.12 -1.44
N SER A 19 -3.34 10.41 -1.12
CA SER A 19 -2.94 10.96 0.19
C SER A 19 -3.57 10.22 1.37
N LYS A 20 -4.78 9.66 1.19
CA LYS A 20 -5.52 8.97 2.24
C LYS A 20 -4.85 7.67 2.67
N ALA A 21 -4.11 7.02 1.77
CA ALA A 21 -3.32 5.84 2.11
C ALA A 21 -2.22 6.11 3.15
N PHE A 22 -1.90 7.38 3.38
CA PHE A 22 -0.85 7.84 4.28
C PHE A 22 -1.38 8.71 5.41
N GLU A 23 -2.70 8.74 5.60
CA GLU A 23 -3.35 9.41 6.72
C GLU A 23 -3.25 8.56 7.98
N PHE A 24 -2.85 9.20 9.07
CA PHE A 24 -2.85 8.64 10.42
C PHE A 24 -3.62 9.59 11.33
N TYR A 25 -4.15 9.08 12.44
CA TYR A 25 -4.76 9.95 13.44
C TYR A 25 -3.70 10.89 14.04
N ASP A 26 -4.01 12.18 14.04
CA ASP A 26 -3.18 13.25 14.59
C ASP A 26 -3.93 13.93 15.74
N GLU A 27 -3.46 13.67 16.96
CA GLU A 27 -4.02 14.21 18.20
C GLU A 27 -3.99 15.74 18.27
N SER A 28 -3.13 16.42 17.50
CA SER A 28 -3.01 17.88 17.53
C SER A 28 -4.18 18.60 16.86
N VAL A 29 -4.84 17.92 15.92
CA VAL A 29 -6.00 18.42 15.16
C VAL A 29 -7.27 17.60 15.41
N ASP A 30 -7.17 16.51 16.19
CA ASP A 30 -8.23 15.56 16.46
C ASP A 30 -8.89 14.99 15.17
N GLU A 31 -8.06 14.76 14.16
CA GLU A 31 -8.48 14.32 12.82
C GLU A 31 -7.43 13.42 12.17
N LEU A 32 -7.76 12.83 11.02
CA LEU A 32 -6.82 12.12 10.15
C LEU A 32 -6.00 13.13 9.33
N ALA A 33 -4.67 12.99 9.34
CA ALA A 33 -3.76 13.82 8.57
C ALA A 33 -2.69 12.98 7.85
N PRO A 34 -2.35 13.31 6.58
CA PRO A 34 -1.25 12.65 5.89
C PRO A 34 0.06 12.89 6.62
N ARG A 35 0.86 11.83 6.78
CA ARG A 35 2.17 11.93 7.43
C ARG A 35 3.28 11.91 6.38
N ALA A 36 4.12 12.94 6.38
CA ALA A 36 5.34 12.94 5.59
C ALA A 36 6.36 11.96 6.18
N GLY A 37 7.20 11.38 5.33
CA GLY A 37 8.27 10.48 5.75
C GLY A 37 8.55 9.33 4.81
N LYS A 38 9.37 8.41 5.29
CA LYS A 38 9.81 7.23 4.54
C LYS A 38 8.91 6.05 4.86
N TYR A 39 8.40 5.42 3.81
CA TYR A 39 7.52 4.27 3.83
C TYR A 39 8.16 3.09 3.13
N GLN A 40 7.80 1.89 3.59
CA GLN A 40 8.03 0.67 2.84
C GLN A 40 6.68 0.15 2.36
N ILE A 41 6.47 0.19 1.04
CA ILE A 41 5.25 -0.35 0.43
C ILE A 41 5.49 -1.85 0.18
N MET A 42 4.68 -2.68 0.83
CA MET A 42 4.77 -4.13 0.74
C MET A 42 3.59 -4.69 -0.07
N TYR A 43 3.88 -5.63 -0.97
CA TYR A 43 2.87 -6.28 -1.81
C TYR A 43 3.21 -7.74 -2.06
N GLY A 44 2.20 -8.60 -2.07
CA GLY A 44 2.38 -10.04 -2.16
C GLY A 44 1.07 -10.80 -2.09
N SER A 45 1.15 -12.13 -2.08
CA SER A 45 -0.01 -13.02 -1.97
C SER A 45 -0.53 -13.16 -0.54
N SER A 46 0.28 -12.83 0.47
CA SER A 46 -0.09 -12.81 1.88
C SER A 46 0.73 -11.76 2.64
N SER A 47 0.44 -11.60 3.93
CA SER A 47 1.23 -10.74 4.84
C SER A 47 2.42 -11.45 5.49
N ASN A 48 2.68 -12.72 5.16
CA ASN A 48 3.90 -13.39 5.60
C ASN A 48 5.09 -12.78 4.87
N ASP A 49 6.19 -12.54 5.59
CA ASP A 49 7.40 -11.93 5.03
C ASP A 49 7.94 -12.68 3.80
N SER A 50 7.78 -14.01 3.75
CA SER A 50 8.19 -14.85 2.62
C SER A 50 7.45 -14.56 1.32
N ASP A 51 6.24 -14.01 1.41
CA ASP A 51 5.33 -13.80 0.29
C ASP A 51 5.32 -12.35 -0.19
N LEU A 52 6.03 -11.47 0.53
CA LEU A 52 6.05 -10.03 0.30
C LEU A 52 7.26 -9.60 -0.52
N LYS A 53 7.00 -8.66 -1.43
CA LYS A 53 8.01 -7.79 -2.03
C LYS A 53 7.87 -6.41 -1.40
N ALA A 54 8.99 -5.70 -1.30
CA ALA A 54 9.04 -4.38 -0.72
C ALA A 54 9.64 -3.36 -1.70
N LEU A 55 9.14 -2.13 -1.64
CA LEU A 55 9.75 -0.96 -2.27
C LEU A 55 9.78 0.19 -1.29
N ASN A 56 10.83 1.01 -1.35
CA ASN A 56 10.93 2.22 -0.54
C ASN A 56 10.23 3.38 -1.25
N PHE A 57 9.48 4.17 -0.50
CA PHE A 57 8.75 5.33 -0.97
C PHE A 57 8.89 6.47 0.03
N GLU A 58 8.90 7.72 -0.43
CA GLU A 58 9.02 8.88 0.44
C GLU A 58 7.95 9.92 0.09
N ILE A 59 7.27 10.40 1.13
CA ILE A 59 6.34 11.51 1.05
C ILE A 59 7.04 12.73 1.62
N VAL A 60 7.12 13.77 0.80
CA VAL A 60 7.75 15.06 1.11
C VAL A 60 6.71 16.13 1.39
#